data_AF-A0A9D0YKI5-F1
#
_entry.id   AF-A0A9D0YKI5-F1
#
_cell.length_a   1.000
_cell.length_b   1.000
_cell.length_c   1.000
_cell.angle_alpha   90.00
_cell.angle_beta   90.00
_cell.angle_gamma   90.00
#
_symmetry.space_group_name_H-M   'P 1'
#
loop_
_entity.id
_entity.type
_entity.pdbx_description
1 polymer ?
#
loop_
_entity_poly.entity_id
_entity_poly.type
_entity_poly.pdbx_seq_one_letter_code
_entity_poly.pdbx_strand_id
1 'polypeptide(L)'
;MKKLTIDNKTFNLADIKQLYPAVLVKTGYGDETTEMSLEWIDIESKGRVEIVGYGLFIVLNSKEKHTFLYKERESLDVAVGLVAKQIR
;
A
#
# COMPACT_ATOMS: atom_id res chain seq x y z
N MET A 1 -10.09 -15.22 16.51
CA MET A 1 -10.04 -14.14 15.50
C MET A 1 -8.70 -14.17 14.79
N LYS A 2 -8.68 -14.16 13.45
CA LYS A 2 -7.42 -14.06 12.69
C LYS A 2 -6.79 -12.68 12.93
N LYS A 3 -5.46 -12.60 12.99
CA LYS A 3 -4.68 -11.37 13.13
C LYS A 3 -3.71 -11.22 11.95
N LEU A 4 -3.44 -9.98 11.56
CA LEU A 4 -2.49 -9.61 10.52
C LEU A 4 -1.38 -8.79 11.15
N THR A 5 -0.12 -9.13 10.90
CA THR A 5 1.04 -8.36 11.36
C THR A 5 1.85 -7.83 10.19
N ILE A 6 2.17 -6.54 10.23
CA ILE A 6 2.98 -5.80 9.25
C ILE A 6 3.89 -4.84 10.03
N ASP A 7 5.20 -4.90 9.81
CA ASP A 7 6.23 -4.06 10.48
C ASP A 7 5.98 -3.83 11.98
N ASN A 8 5.83 -4.94 12.73
CA ASN A 8 5.56 -4.96 14.17
C ASN A 8 4.22 -4.35 14.63
N LYS A 9 3.33 -3.99 13.71
CA LYS A 9 1.94 -3.62 14.02
C LYS A 9 1.02 -4.80 13.77
N THR A 10 0.11 -5.06 14.70
CA THR A 10 -0.86 -6.15 14.61
C THR A 10 -2.28 -5.61 14.54
N PHE A 11 -3.06 -6.13 13.59
CA PHE A 11 -4.44 -5.76 13.31
C PHE A 11 -5.34 -6.98 13.44
N ASN A 12 -6.56 -6.81 13.94
CA ASN A 12 -7.57 -7.86 13.82
C ASN A 12 -8.16 -7.79 12.41
N LEU A 13 -8.25 -8.93 11.71
CA LEU A 13 -8.78 -8.94 10.34
C LEU A 13 -10.23 -8.42 10.27
N ALA A 14 -11.01 -8.61 11.32
CA ALA A 14 -12.39 -8.11 11.38
C ALA A 14 -12.49 -6.58 11.40
N ASP A 15 -11.43 -5.89 11.83
CA ASP A 15 -11.38 -4.43 11.93
C ASP A 15 -10.91 -3.78 10.62
N ILE A 16 -10.38 -4.57 9.69
CA ILE A 16 -9.84 -4.09 8.41
C ILE A 16 -10.99 -3.93 7.41
N LYS A 17 -11.22 -2.69 6.98
CA LYS A 17 -12.16 -2.34 5.91
C LYS A 17 -11.55 -2.56 4.54
N GLN A 18 -10.30 -2.11 4.35
CA GLN A 18 -9.56 -2.26 3.10
C GLN A 18 -8.09 -2.55 3.40
N LEU A 19 -7.49 -3.40 2.58
CA LEU A 19 -6.07 -3.69 2.55
C LEU A 19 -5.65 -3.73 1.09
N TYR A 20 -4.79 -2.81 0.66
CA TYR A 20 -4.41 -2.69 -0.75
C TYR A 20 -2.98 -2.17 -0.93
N PRO A 21 -2.24 -2.69 -1.91
CA PRO A 21 -1.00 -2.08 -2.38
C PRO A 21 -1.28 -0.91 -3.32
N ALA A 22 -0.45 0.14 -3.28
CA ALA A 22 -0.48 1.24 -4.24
C ALA A 22 0.91 1.86 -4.44
N VAL A 23 1.08 2.57 -5.56
CA VAL A 23 2.23 3.41 -5.87
C VAL A 23 1.94 4.83 -5.39
N LEU A 24 2.94 5.48 -4.80
CA LEU A 24 2.90 6.90 -4.51
C LEU A 24 3.53 7.65 -5.67
N VAL A 25 2.75 8.54 -6.26
CA VAL A 25 3.22 9.42 -7.34
C VAL A 25 3.13 10.88 -6.91
N LYS A 26 4.13 11.68 -7.29
CA LYS A 26 4.12 13.11 -7.05
C LYS A 26 3.07 13.77 -7.95
N THR A 27 2.18 14.56 -7.35
CA THR A 27 1.31 15.46 -8.11
C THR A 27 2.08 16.77 -8.29
N GLY A 28 2.01 17.39 -9.48
CA GLY A 28 2.87 18.52 -9.87
C GLY A 28 2.71 19.82 -9.07
N TYR A 29 2.05 19.79 -7.91
CA TYR A 29 1.85 20.92 -7.01
C TYR A 29 2.52 20.66 -5.66
N GLY A 30 3.73 21.20 -5.47
CA GLY A 30 4.49 21.07 -4.23
C GLY A 30 5.00 19.64 -3.96
N ASP A 31 4.90 19.21 -2.69
CA ASP A 31 5.28 17.86 -2.22
C ASP A 31 4.07 16.92 -2.09
N GLU A 32 2.95 17.26 -2.74
CA GLU A 32 1.76 16.41 -2.70
C GLU A 32 2.01 15.08 -3.44
N THR A 33 1.54 14.00 -2.81
CA THR A 33 1.63 12.64 -3.36
C THR A 33 0.24 12.01 -3.38
N THR A 34 -0.07 11.28 -4.44
CA THR A 34 -1.32 10.51 -4.54
C THR A 34 -1.05 9.01 -4.68
N GLU A 35 -2.00 8.21 -4.20
CA GLU A 35 -1.99 6.75 -4.30
C GLU A 35 -2.62 6.30 -5.61
N MET A 36 -1.88 5.58 -6.42
CA MET A 36 -2.33 5.00 -7.69
C MET A 36 -2.18 3.49 -7.68
N SER A 37 -3.08 2.76 -8.34
CA SER A 37 -2.95 1.31 -8.43
C SER A 37 -1.69 0.93 -9.22
N LEU A 38 -1.09 -0.20 -8.85
CA LEU A 38 0.08 -0.75 -9.56
C LEU A 38 -0.22 -1.00 -11.05
N GLU A 39 -1.41 -1.54 -11.34
CA GLU A 39 -1.86 -1.81 -12.70
C GLU A 39 -1.96 -0.55 -13.56
N TRP A 40 -2.50 0.54 -13.00
CA TRP A 40 -2.60 1.80 -13.74
C TRP A 40 -1.20 2.35 -14.07
N ILE A 41 -0.24 2.19 -13.15
CA ILE A 41 1.15 2.59 -13.40
C ILE A 41 1.76 1.78 -14.55
N ASP A 42 1.52 0.47 -14.57
CA ASP A 42 2.08 -0.43 -15.58
C ASP A 42 1.52 -0.18 -16.99
N ILE A 43 0.24 0.20 -17.09
CA ILE A 43 -0.46 0.34 -18.38
C ILE A 43 -0.49 1.79 -18.88
N GLU A 44 -0.83 2.74 -18.00
CA GLU A 44 -1.25 4.09 -18.39
C GLU A 44 -0.21 5.17 -18.10
N SER A 45 0.68 4.97 -17.11
CA SER A 45 1.60 6.02 -16.72
C SER A 45 2.53 6.44 -17.86
N LYS A 46 3.02 5.50 -18.68
CA LYS A 46 3.94 5.73 -19.81
C LYS A 46 5.09 6.71 -19.49
N GLY A 47 5.58 6.69 -18.24
CA GLY A 47 6.63 7.59 -17.75
C GLY A 47 6.20 9.05 -17.49
N ARG A 48 4.90 9.35 -17.48
CA ARG A 48 4.35 10.70 -17.29
C ARG A 48 4.19 11.11 -15.81
N VAL A 49 4.50 10.21 -14.88
CA VAL A 49 4.37 10.44 -13.44
C VAL A 49 5.68 10.13 -12.75
N GLU A 50 6.03 10.94 -11.77
CA GLU A 50 7.18 10.72 -10.92
C GLU A 50 6.78 9.78 -9.79
N ILE A 51 7.32 8.56 -9.79
CA ILE A 51 7.13 7.60 -8.70
C ILE A 51 8.06 7.98 -7.57
N VAL A 52 7.49 8.23 -6.39
CA VAL A 52 8.24 8.60 -5.18
C VAL A 52 8.27 7.48 -4.14
N GLY A 53 7.48 6.42 -4.35
CA GLY A 53 7.55 5.21 -3.54
C GLY A 53 6.40 4.24 -3.77
N TYR A 54 6.39 3.20 -2.96
CA TYR A 54 5.41 2.12 -2.98
C TYR A 54 4.84 1.96 -1.58
N GLY A 55 3.60 1.53 -1.46
CA GLY A 55 2.95 1.42 -0.15
C GLY A 55 1.98 0.27 -0.06
N LEU A 56 1.88 -0.27 1.15
CA LEU A 56 0.78 -1.13 1.57
C LEU A 56 -0.08 -0.35 2.56
N PHE A 57 -1.37 -0.28 2.26
CA PHE A 57 -2.32 0.57 2.98
C PHE A 57 -3.37 -0.30 3.66
N ILE A 58 -3.63 0.01 4.93
CA ILE A 58 -4.72 -0.57 5.71
C ILE A 58 -5.66 0.56 6.08
N VAL A 59 -6.94 0.41 5.72
CA VAL A 59 -8.03 1.26 6.20
C VAL A 59 -8.86 0.44 7.17
N LEU A 60 -8.98 0.90 8.40
CA LEU A 60 -9.82 0.29 9.42
C LEU A 60 -11.28 0.72 9.28
N ASN A 61 -12.20 -0.03 9.89
CA ASN A 61 -13.61 0.34 9.96
C ASN A 61 -13.84 1.70 10.65
N SER A 62 -12.94 2.10 11.55
CA SER A 62 -12.88 3.42 12.18
C SER A 62 -12.52 4.57 11.24
N LYS A 63 -12.19 4.27 9.97
CA LYS A 63 -11.59 5.18 8.97
C LYS A 63 -10.14 5.59 9.28
N GLU A 64 -9.53 5.02 10.32
CA GLU A 64 -8.10 5.16 10.54
C GLU A 64 -7.33 4.47 9.41
N LYS A 65 -6.29 5.15 8.92
CA LYS A 65 -5.44 4.66 7.84
C LYS A 65 -4.02 4.45 8.36
N HIS A 66 -3.50 3.26 8.10
CA HIS A 66 -2.10 2.93 8.32
C HIS A 66 -1.40 2.72 6.99
N THR A 67 -0.19 3.26 6.90
CA THR A 67 0.61 3.25 5.70
C THR A 67 1.97 2.63 6.02
N PHE A 68 2.38 1.68 5.19
CA PHE A 68 3.69 1.05 5.24
C PHE A 68 4.38 1.33 3.90
N LEU A 69 5.45 2.11 3.95
CA LEU A 69 6.13 2.61 2.75
C LEU A 69 7.38 1.80 2.44
N TYR A 70 7.58 1.58 1.15
CA TYR A 70 8.69 0.84 0.59
C TYR A 70 9.32 1.67 -0.53
N LYS A 71 10.64 1.64 -0.58
CA LYS A 71 11.39 2.38 -1.59
C LYS A 71 11.27 1.75 -2.98
N GLU A 72 11.29 0.43 -3.03
CA GLU A 72 11.28 -0.35 -4.27
C GLU A 72 10.03 -1.22 -4.38
N ARG A 73 9.54 -1.45 -5.61
CA ARG A 73 8.37 -2.32 -5.87
C ARG A 73 8.58 -3.73 -5.33
N GLU A 74 9.77 -4.29 -5.51
CA GLU A 74 10.12 -5.64 -5.05
C GLU A 74 9.94 -5.79 -3.53
N SER A 75 10.22 -4.72 -2.77
CA SER A 75 10.02 -4.72 -1.32
C SER A 75 8.54 -4.75 -0.94
N LEU A 76 7.70 -4.03 -1.68
CA LEU A 76 6.25 -4.11 -1.55
C LEU A 76 5.73 -5.52 -1.89
N ASP A 77 6.23 -6.13 -2.96
CA ASP A 77 5.81 -7.47 -3.39
C ASP A 77 6.16 -8.54 -2.32
N VAL A 78 7.34 -8.44 -1.70
CA VAL A 78 7.71 -9.28 -0.55
C VAL A 78 6.73 -9.09 0.60
N ALA A 79 6.39 -7.84 0.95
CA ALA A 79 5.44 -7.54 2.02
C ALA A 79 4.04 -8.10 1.72
N VAL A 80 3.54 -7.91 0.49
CA VAL A 80 2.25 -8.46 0.04
C VAL A 80 2.27 -9.99 0.13
N GLY A 81 3.37 -10.65 -0.27
CA GLY A 81 3.54 -12.09 -0.12
C GLY A 81 3.49 -12.58 1.33
N LEU A 82 4.11 -11.85 2.26
CA LEU A 82 4.06 -12.14 3.70
C LEU A 82 2.66 -11.96 4.27
N VAL A 83 1.95 -10.92 3.83
CA VAL A 83 0.58 -10.62 4.24
C VAL A 83 -0.40 -11.68 3.71
N ALA A 84 -0.28 -12.08 2.45
CA ALA A 84 -1.11 -13.11 1.85
C ALA A 84 -1.02 -14.46 2.57
N LYS A 85 0.17 -14.81 3.08
CA LYS A 85 0.39 -16.03 3.89
C LYS A 85 -0.34 -16.01 5.24
N GLN A 86 -0.62 -14.83 5.80
CA GLN A 86 -1.32 -14.68 7.08
C GLN A 86 -2.85 -14.67 6.94
N ILE A 87 -3.36 -14.30 5.75
CA ILE A 87 -4.79 -14.15 5.49
C ILE A 87 -5.41 -15.46 4.96
N ARG A 88 -4.63 -16.24 4.19
CA ARG A 88 -5.02 -17.62 3.80
C ARG A 88 -5.44 -18.44 5.03
#